data_AF-A0A1J1LFQ1-F1
#
_entry.id   AF-A0A1J1LFQ1-F1
#
_cell.length_a   1.000
_cell.length_b   1.000
_cell.length_c   1.000
_cell.angle_alpha   90.00
_cell.angle_beta   90.00
_cell.angle_gamma   90.00
#
_symmetry.space_group_name_H-M   'P 1'
#
loop_
_entity.id
_entity.type
_entity.pdbx_description
1 polymer ?
#
loop_
_entity_poly.entity_id
_entity_poly.type
_entity_poly.pdbx_seq_one_letter_code
_entity_poly.pdbx_strand_id
1 'polypeptide(L)'
;MGQSKIAVSTVKTWATQNPSGRYLINEDRSQRNHVVLKNVAYIIDFSLHLTTKATEPIDKYYAICSRRIERGQCFKQPCLGVREFTANFSFPDGNEQIHPELLGTFNFGRILKKMHFIQDPKGNVEWKDNESQKIIKGRVLAEFFEAIMRDGVVRC
;
A
#
# COMPACT_ATOMS: atom_id res chain seq x y z
N MET A 1 18.42 5.43 6.41
CA MET A 1 18.98 4.06 6.35
C MET A 1 18.22 3.23 5.32
N GLY A 2 18.38 3.58 4.04
CA GLY A 2 17.77 2.87 2.91
C GLY A 2 18.61 1.66 2.50
N GLN A 3 18.02 0.69 1.80
CA GLN A 3 18.80 -0.43 1.27
C GLN A 3 19.85 0.14 0.32
N SER A 4 21.13 -0.11 0.63
CA SER A 4 22.19 -0.02 -0.37
C SER A 4 21.83 -1.01 -1.47
N LYS A 5 21.61 -0.48 -2.66
CA LYS A 5 21.65 -1.29 -3.88
C LYS A 5 23.08 -1.16 -4.38
N ILE A 6 23.80 -2.26 -4.51
CA ILE A 6 25.12 -2.23 -5.16
C ILE A 6 24.95 -1.64 -6.55
N ALA A 7 25.78 -0.66 -6.88
CA ALA A 7 25.79 -0.10 -8.20
C ALA A 7 26.22 -1.15 -9.24
N VAL A 8 25.51 -1.22 -10.36
CA VAL A 8 25.83 -2.15 -11.46
C VAL A 8 27.27 -1.96 -11.96
N SER A 9 27.81 -0.75 -11.89
CA SER A 9 29.21 -0.45 -12.20
C SER A 9 30.19 -1.25 -11.34
N THR A 10 29.95 -1.32 -10.03
CA THR A 10 30.78 -2.07 -9.08
C THR A 10 30.84 -3.55 -9.42
N VAL A 11 29.69 -4.15 -9.78
CA VAL A 11 29.62 -5.56 -10.19
C VAL A 11 30.37 -5.79 -11.51
N LYS A 12 30.27 -4.88 -12.47
CA LYS A 12 31.02 -4.95 -13.73
C LYS A 12 32.53 -4.89 -13.49
N THR A 13 32.99 -4.07 -12.56
CA THR A 13 34.40 -4.00 -12.16
C THR A 13 34.88 -5.30 -11.52
N TRP A 14 34.09 -5.93 -10.66
CA TRP A 14 34.44 -7.25 -10.11
C TRP A 14 34.58 -8.32 -11.21
N ALA A 15 33.68 -8.31 -12.19
CA ALA A 15 33.72 -9.28 -13.29
C ALA A 15 34.93 -9.11 -14.23
N THR A 16 35.54 -7.92 -14.28
CA THR A 16 36.60 -7.60 -15.27
C THR A 16 37.98 -7.36 -14.65
N GLN A 17 38.06 -6.73 -13.48
CA GLN A 17 39.30 -6.22 -12.90
C GLN A 17 39.62 -6.80 -11.51
N ASN A 18 38.63 -7.34 -10.79
CA ASN A 18 38.85 -7.93 -9.47
C ASN A 18 37.91 -9.13 -9.24
N PRO A 19 38.27 -10.33 -9.75
CA PRO A 19 37.42 -11.52 -9.70
C PRO A 19 37.08 -12.00 -8.28
N SER A 20 37.84 -11.57 -7.28
CA SER A 20 37.61 -11.84 -5.85
C SER A 20 36.57 -10.90 -5.21
N GLY A 21 36.09 -9.88 -5.92
CA GLY A 21 35.04 -9.00 -5.46
C GLY A 21 33.74 -9.77 -5.24
N ARG A 22 33.15 -9.64 -4.05
CA ARG A 22 31.94 -10.34 -3.65
C ARG A 22 31.04 -9.44 -2.83
N TYR A 23 29.74 -9.63 -2.98
CA TYR A 23 28.76 -8.98 -2.12
C TYR A 23 28.59 -9.77 -0.82
N LEU A 24 28.98 -9.17 0.29
CA LEU A 24 28.83 -9.77 1.61
C LEU A 24 27.52 -9.28 2.23
N ILE A 25 26.49 -10.13 2.14
CA ILE A 25 25.15 -9.85 2.69
C ILE A 25 25.21 -9.47 4.18
N ASN A 26 26.15 -10.03 4.94
CA ASN A 26 26.32 -9.72 6.36
C ASN A 26 26.80 -8.28 6.63
N GLU A 27 27.56 -7.69 5.71
CA GLU A 27 28.09 -6.33 5.84
C GLU A 27 27.07 -5.26 5.38
N ASP A 28 26.14 -5.65 4.51
CA ASP A 28 25.06 -4.77 4.00
C ASP A 28 23.68 -5.09 4.62
N ARG A 29 23.67 -5.86 5.71
CA ARG A 29 22.45 -6.13 6.49
C ARG A 29 22.12 -4.92 7.34
N SER A 30 21.20 -4.07 6.87
CA SER A 30 20.55 -3.11 7.75
C SER A 30 19.59 -3.85 8.69
N GLN A 31 19.94 -3.99 9.97
CA GLN A 31 18.94 -4.32 10.99
C GLN A 31 17.96 -3.15 11.08
N ARG A 32 16.72 -3.38 10.65
CA ARG A 32 15.64 -2.39 10.76
C ARG A 32 14.73 -2.80 11.89
N ASN A 33 14.70 -1.98 12.93
CA ASN A 33 13.70 -2.09 13.98
C ASN A 33 12.46 -1.33 13.54
N HIS A 34 11.30 -1.97 13.62
CA HIS A 34 10.02 -1.41 13.21
C HIS A 34 9.13 -1.27 14.44
N VAL A 35 8.51 -0.11 14.62
CA VAL A 35 7.39 0.07 15.54
C VAL A 35 6.13 -0.15 14.71
N VAL A 36 5.34 -1.15 15.09
CA VAL A 36 4.16 -1.59 14.32
C VAL A 36 2.96 -1.70 15.22
N LEU A 37 1.77 -1.51 14.63
CA LEU A 37 0.52 -1.79 15.32
C LEU A 37 0.36 -3.29 15.52
N LYS A 38 -0.27 -3.67 16.63
CA LYS A 38 -0.49 -5.07 17.02
C LYS A 38 -1.97 -5.34 17.19
N ASN A 39 -2.43 -6.50 16.72
CA ASN A 39 -3.82 -6.97 16.87
C ASN A 39 -4.87 -5.95 16.41
N VAL A 40 -4.66 -5.37 15.23
CA VAL A 40 -5.59 -4.40 14.65
C VAL A 40 -6.69 -5.08 13.84
N ALA A 41 -7.88 -4.50 13.87
CA ALA A 41 -9.00 -4.83 13.01
C ALA A 41 -9.70 -3.53 12.62
N TYR A 42 -10.15 -3.43 11.37
CA TYR A 42 -10.78 -2.24 10.81
C TYR A 42 -12.04 -2.64 10.04
N ILE A 43 -13.07 -1.80 10.16
CA ILE A 43 -14.19 -1.81 9.22
C ILE A 43 -13.91 -0.72 8.19
N ILE A 44 -13.92 -1.09 6.91
CA ILE A 44 -13.67 -0.18 5.80
C ILE A 44 -14.99 0.01 5.06
N ASP A 45 -15.53 1.23 5.11
CA ASP A 45 -16.66 1.63 4.28
C ASP A 45 -16.14 2.15 2.93
N PHE A 46 -16.72 1.66 1.84
CA PHE A 46 -16.33 2.06 0.49
C PHE A 46 -17.50 1.95 -0.50
N SER A 47 -17.48 2.81 -1.51
CA SER A 47 -18.41 2.78 -2.64
C SER A 47 -17.68 2.46 -3.95
N LEU A 48 -18.36 1.74 -4.84
CA LEU A 48 -17.88 1.52 -6.21
C LEU A 48 -18.39 2.63 -7.12
N HIS A 49 -17.51 3.18 -7.95
CA HIS A 49 -17.87 4.14 -8.99
C HIS A 49 -17.35 3.63 -10.33
N LEU A 50 -18.21 3.66 -11.35
CA LEU A 50 -17.81 3.28 -12.70
C LEU A 50 -16.86 4.33 -13.27
N THR A 51 -15.77 3.85 -13.87
CA THR A 51 -14.91 4.69 -14.70
C THR A 51 -15.47 4.76 -16.11
N THR A 52 -14.95 5.67 -16.92
CA THR A 52 -15.27 5.78 -18.36
C THR A 52 -14.91 4.53 -19.17
N LYS A 53 -14.17 3.59 -18.57
CA LYS A 53 -13.71 2.33 -19.21
C LYS A 53 -14.50 1.11 -18.79
N ALA A 54 -15.47 1.27 -17.89
CA ALA A 54 -16.31 0.17 -17.47
C ALA A 54 -17.09 -0.37 -18.68
N THR A 55 -16.95 -1.68 -18.94
CA THR A 55 -17.66 -2.37 -20.05
C THR A 55 -18.94 -3.05 -19.58
N GLU A 56 -19.27 -2.96 -18.30
CA GLU A 56 -20.31 -3.73 -17.63
C GLU A 56 -21.05 -2.81 -16.63
N PRO A 57 -22.29 -3.13 -16.25
CA PRO A 57 -23.02 -2.37 -15.26
C PRO A 57 -22.42 -2.53 -13.85
N ILE A 58 -22.67 -1.53 -12.98
CA ILE A 58 -22.16 -1.49 -11.61
C ILE A 58 -22.56 -2.73 -10.79
N ASP A 59 -23.77 -3.24 -11.00
CA ASP A 59 -24.30 -4.41 -10.27
C ASP A 59 -23.45 -5.67 -10.50
N LYS A 60 -22.90 -5.83 -11.71
CA LYS A 60 -22.01 -6.96 -12.02
C LYS A 60 -20.71 -6.86 -11.24
N TYR A 61 -20.11 -5.68 -11.17
CA TYR A 61 -18.88 -5.46 -10.40
C TYR A 61 -19.12 -5.63 -8.91
N TYR A 62 -20.25 -5.12 -8.40
CA TYR A 62 -20.67 -5.33 -7.02
C TYR A 62 -20.80 -6.82 -6.70
N ALA A 63 -21.55 -7.59 -7.50
CA ALA A 63 -21.72 -9.02 -7.31
C ALA A 63 -20.38 -9.79 -7.33
N ILE A 64 -19.45 -9.43 -8.22
CA ILE A 64 -18.11 -10.01 -8.26
C ILE A 64 -17.32 -9.68 -6.98
N CYS A 65 -17.38 -8.43 -6.51
CA CYS A 65 -16.71 -7.98 -5.30
C CYS A 65 -17.25 -8.73 -4.08
N SER A 66 -18.56 -8.74 -3.88
CA SER A 66 -19.21 -9.41 -2.74
C SER A 66 -18.90 -10.90 -2.70
N ARG A 67 -19.06 -11.61 -3.83
CA ARG A 67 -18.72 -13.04 -3.91
C ARG A 67 -17.25 -13.32 -3.57
N ARG A 68 -16.35 -12.41 -3.94
CA ARG A 68 -14.92 -12.55 -3.63
C ARG A 68 -14.65 -12.33 -2.15
N ILE A 69 -15.28 -11.33 -1.53
CA ILE A 69 -15.19 -11.09 -0.09
C ILE A 69 -15.71 -12.29 0.70
N GLU A 70 -16.91 -12.79 0.37
CA GLU A 70 -17.52 -13.95 1.03
C GLU A 70 -16.65 -15.21 0.97
N ARG A 71 -15.96 -15.43 -0.17
CA ARG A 71 -15.11 -16.60 -0.39
C ARG A 71 -13.64 -16.39 -0.02
N GLY A 72 -13.27 -15.21 0.49
CA GLY A 72 -11.87 -14.85 0.75
C GLY A 72 -10.99 -14.84 -0.52
N GLN A 73 -11.56 -14.67 -1.70
CA GLN A 73 -10.85 -14.69 -2.97
C GLN A 73 -10.25 -13.32 -3.28
N CYS A 74 -8.95 -13.26 -3.52
CA CYS A 74 -8.25 -12.03 -3.89
C CYS A 74 -7.29 -12.25 -5.06
N PHE A 75 -7.06 -11.21 -5.86
CA PHE A 75 -6.05 -11.27 -6.93
C PHE A 75 -4.62 -11.29 -6.37
N LYS A 76 -4.41 -10.57 -5.26
CA LYS A 76 -3.20 -10.59 -4.45
C LYS A 76 -3.62 -10.60 -3.00
N GLN A 77 -2.89 -11.34 -2.17
CA GLN A 77 -3.10 -11.33 -0.73
C GLN A 77 -3.00 -9.88 -0.22
N PRO A 78 -4.06 -9.33 0.40
CA PRO A 78 -4.01 -7.99 0.98
C PRO A 78 -3.05 -7.96 2.17
N CYS A 79 -2.52 -6.78 2.46
CA CYS A 79 -1.59 -6.58 3.55
C CYS A 79 -1.84 -5.24 4.25
N LEU A 80 -1.55 -5.19 5.55
CA LEU A 80 -1.64 -3.98 6.37
C LEU A 80 -0.33 -3.18 6.27
N GLY A 81 -0.27 -2.30 5.27
CA GLY A 81 0.87 -1.41 5.01
C GLY A 81 1.98 -2.05 4.19
N VAL A 82 2.57 -3.16 4.65
CA VAL A 82 3.68 -3.86 3.96
C VAL A 82 3.42 -5.36 3.84
N ARG A 83 4.08 -6.04 2.90
CA ARG A 83 3.79 -7.44 2.50
C ARG A 83 4.00 -8.47 3.60
N GLU A 84 4.81 -8.13 4.60
CA GLU A 84 5.11 -8.94 5.77
C GLU A 84 3.89 -9.08 6.71
N PHE A 85 2.94 -8.14 6.65
CA PHE A 85 1.72 -8.15 7.48
C PHE A 85 0.50 -8.48 6.62
N THR A 86 0.27 -9.78 6.43
CA THR A 86 -0.91 -10.27 5.70
C THR A 86 -2.21 -9.85 6.39
N ALA A 87 -3.18 -9.38 5.61
CA ALA A 87 -4.50 -9.01 6.08
C ALA A 87 -5.51 -10.12 5.80
N ASN A 88 -6.33 -10.45 6.80
CA ASN A 88 -7.54 -11.24 6.62
C ASN A 88 -8.72 -10.28 6.40
N PHE A 89 -9.72 -10.71 5.64
CA PHE A 89 -10.89 -9.88 5.33
C PHE A 89 -12.16 -10.73 5.23
N SER A 90 -13.28 -10.13 5.61
CA SER A 90 -14.63 -10.65 5.49
C SER A 90 -15.62 -9.49 5.46
N PHE A 91 -16.89 -9.77 5.16
CA PHE A 91 -17.94 -8.83 5.53
C PHE A 91 -18.06 -8.77 7.07
N PRO A 92 -18.45 -7.62 7.62
CA PRO A 92 -18.81 -7.54 9.03
C PRO A 92 -20.05 -8.41 9.29
N ASP A 93 -20.09 -9.06 10.44
CA ASP A 93 -21.21 -9.91 10.88
C ASP A 93 -22.24 -9.15 11.74
N GLY A 94 -21.96 -7.88 12.05
CA GLY A 94 -22.82 -6.99 12.83
C GLY A 94 -22.61 -7.08 14.34
N ASN A 95 -21.74 -7.97 14.81
CA ASN A 95 -21.36 -8.07 16.23
C ASN A 95 -20.07 -7.34 16.54
N GLU A 96 -19.44 -6.68 15.55
CA GLU A 96 -18.23 -5.92 15.77
C GLU A 96 -18.45 -4.81 16.81
N GLN A 97 -17.55 -4.76 17.79
CA GLN A 97 -17.57 -3.74 18.83
C GLN A 97 -16.36 -2.83 18.68
N ILE A 98 -16.60 -1.53 18.86
CA ILE A 98 -15.51 -0.57 19.01
C ILE A 98 -14.78 -0.92 20.31
N HIS A 99 -13.46 -1.03 20.25
CA HIS A 99 -12.67 -1.28 21.44
C HIS A 99 -12.87 -0.12 22.45
N PRO A 100 -13.08 -0.38 23.75
CA PRO A 100 -13.39 0.67 24.73
C PRO A 100 -12.37 1.82 24.77
N GLU A 101 -11.08 1.52 24.52
CA GLU A 101 -10.02 2.53 24.46
C GLU A 101 -10.11 3.48 23.25
N LEU A 102 -10.96 3.17 22.26
CA LEU A 102 -11.19 4.00 21.08
C LEU A 102 -12.45 4.85 21.20
N LEU A 103 -13.17 4.78 22.34
CA LEU A 103 -14.33 5.62 22.63
C LEU A 103 -13.88 7.05 22.98
N GLY A 104 -14.64 8.04 22.52
CA GLY A 104 -14.30 9.45 22.64
C GLY A 104 -13.63 10.04 21.40
N THR A 105 -12.98 11.19 21.56
CA THR A 105 -12.38 11.94 20.44
C THR A 105 -10.86 11.89 20.49
N PHE A 106 -10.25 11.42 19.41
CA PHE A 106 -8.80 11.36 19.25
C PHE A 106 -8.38 12.17 18.03
N ASN A 107 -7.38 13.04 18.21
CA ASN A 107 -6.79 13.78 17.11
C ASN A 107 -5.46 13.10 16.74
N PHE A 108 -5.41 12.49 15.55
CA PHE A 108 -4.19 11.87 15.02
C PHE A 108 -3.32 12.86 14.24
N GLY A 109 -3.76 14.12 14.10
CA GLY A 109 -3.11 15.14 13.29
C GLY A 109 -3.13 14.78 11.81
N ARG A 110 -2.09 15.22 11.09
CA ARG A 110 -1.96 14.98 9.65
C ARG A 110 -1.55 13.55 9.34
N ILE A 111 -2.43 12.84 8.63
CA ILE A 111 -2.11 11.51 8.09
C ILE A 111 -2.24 11.52 6.56
N LEU A 112 -1.53 10.59 5.91
CA LEU A 112 -1.57 10.43 4.46
C LEU A 112 -2.99 10.01 4.03
N LYS A 113 -3.62 10.81 3.18
CA LYS A 113 -4.91 10.51 2.56
C LYS A 113 -4.72 9.70 1.28
N LYS A 114 -3.90 10.21 0.37
CA LYS A 114 -3.74 9.65 -0.98
C LYS A 114 -2.42 10.06 -1.60
N MET A 115 -1.89 9.19 -2.45
CA MET A 115 -0.79 9.53 -3.36
C MET A 115 -1.33 9.79 -4.76
N HIS A 116 -0.96 10.92 -5.34
CA HIS A 116 -1.31 11.33 -6.70
C HIS A 116 -0.13 11.10 -7.63
N PHE A 117 -0.31 10.24 -8.63
CA PHE A 117 0.68 9.97 -9.66
C PHE A 117 0.39 10.88 -10.86
N ILE A 118 1.29 11.82 -11.12
CA ILE A 118 1.10 12.85 -12.15
C ILE A 118 2.19 12.67 -13.21
N GLN A 119 1.77 12.45 -14.45
CA GLN A 119 2.70 12.33 -15.58
C GLN A 119 3.47 13.64 -15.75
N ASP A 120 4.80 13.51 -15.77
CA ASP A 120 5.71 14.62 -15.99
C ASP A 120 7.04 14.09 -16.56
N PRO A 121 7.41 14.44 -17.80
CA PRO A 121 8.67 14.02 -18.40
C PRO A 121 9.92 14.36 -17.56
N LYS A 122 9.85 15.40 -16.73
CA LYS A 122 10.94 15.83 -15.84
C LYS A 122 10.87 15.23 -14.43
N GLY A 123 9.90 14.35 -14.18
CA GLY A 123 9.71 13.72 -12.88
C GLY A 123 10.79 12.69 -12.54
N ASN A 124 10.91 12.34 -11.26
CA ASN A 124 11.95 11.43 -10.76
C ASN A 124 11.43 10.02 -10.44
N VAL A 125 10.16 9.74 -10.77
CA VAL A 125 9.52 8.45 -10.50
C VAL A 125 9.03 7.87 -11.82
N GLU A 126 9.17 6.56 -11.96
CA GLU A 126 8.63 5.78 -13.07
C GLU A 126 7.65 4.75 -12.52
N TRP A 127 6.48 4.60 -13.15
CA TRP A 127 5.53 3.55 -12.83
C TRP A 127 4.99 2.92 -14.10
N LYS A 128 4.58 1.66 -13.98
CA LYS A 128 3.83 1.01 -15.04
C LYS A 128 2.40 1.52 -14.98
N ASP A 129 1.98 2.21 -16.01
CA ASP A 129 0.62 2.68 -16.13
C ASP A 129 -0.32 1.49 -16.31
N ASN A 130 -1.37 1.44 -15.50
CA ASN A 130 -2.32 0.34 -15.54
C ASN A 130 -3.12 0.33 -16.86
N GLU A 131 -3.23 1.47 -17.53
CA GLU A 131 -4.02 1.63 -18.74
C GLU A 131 -3.23 1.25 -20.00
N SER A 132 -2.14 1.96 -20.28
CA SER A 132 -1.31 1.76 -21.46
C SER A 132 -0.33 0.59 -21.32
N GLN A 133 -0.15 0.05 -20.10
CA GLN A 133 0.88 -0.94 -19.75
C GLN A 133 2.31 -0.46 -20.02
N LYS A 134 2.50 0.82 -20.37
CA LYS A 134 3.80 1.44 -20.60
C LYS A 134 4.36 1.98 -19.29
N ILE A 135 5.68 2.13 -19.26
CA ILE A 135 6.34 2.83 -18.17
C ILE A 135 6.16 4.33 -18.44
N ILE A 136 5.52 5.03 -17.50
CA ILE A 136 5.34 6.47 -17.51
C ILE A 136 6.27 7.09 -16.48
N LYS A 137 6.88 8.22 -16.86
CA LYS A 137 7.70 9.05 -15.98
C LYS A 137 6.88 10.21 -15.43
N GLY A 138 7.11 10.55 -14.17
CA GLY A 138 6.38 11.62 -13.50
C GLY A 138 6.77 11.84 -12.04
N ARG A 139 5.89 12.54 -11.33
CA ARG A 139 6.05 12.86 -9.91
C ARG A 139 4.91 12.25 -9.10
N VAL A 140 5.17 12.05 -7.81
CA VAL A 140 4.18 11.62 -6.84
C VAL A 140 3.96 12.75 -5.83
N LEU A 141 2.72 13.18 -5.66
CA LEU A 141 2.34 14.15 -4.64
C LEU A 141 1.54 13.45 -3.55
N ALA A 142 1.89 13.71 -2.29
CA ALA A 142 1.16 13.21 -1.15
C ALA A 142 0.09 14.22 -0.72
N GLU A 143 -1.16 13.78 -0.68
CA GLU A 143 -2.28 14.49 -0.07
C GLU A 143 -2.41 14.04 1.38
N PHE A 144 -2.48 14.99 2.31
CA PHE A 144 -2.68 14.74 3.73
C PHE A 144 -4.01 15.34 4.18
N PHE A 145 -4.60 14.78 5.23
CA PHE A 145 -5.77 15.33 5.89
C PHE A 145 -5.62 15.28 7.41
N GLU A 146 -6.34 16.16 8.11
CA GLU A 146 -6.42 16.13 9.57
C GLU A 146 -7.37 15.01 9.99
N ALA A 147 -6.82 13.94 10.56
CA ALA A 147 -7.60 12.79 10.98
C ALA A 147 -8.05 12.93 12.43
N ILE A 148 -9.37 13.06 12.59
CA ILE A 148 -10.02 13.05 13.90
C ILE A 148 -10.89 11.79 13.95
N MET A 149 -10.64 10.95 14.96
CA MET A 149 -11.48 9.81 15.27
C MET A 149 -12.50 10.22 16.32
N ARG A 150 -13.75 9.80 16.12
CA ARG A 150 -14.83 9.92 17.11
C ARG A 150 -15.48 8.57 17.26
N ASP A 151 -15.42 8.03 18.47
CA ASP A 151 -16.00 6.75 18.84
C ASP A 151 -15.61 5.64 17.86
N GLY A 152 -14.30 5.45 17.66
CA GLY A 152 -13.74 4.47 16.72
C GLY A 152 -13.88 4.80 15.23
N VAL A 153 -14.59 5.87 14.85
CA VAL A 153 -14.84 6.22 13.44
C VAL A 153 -13.94 7.36 12.97
N VAL A 154 -13.22 7.13 11.87
CA VAL A 154 -12.47 8.16 11.14
C VAL A 154 -13.18 8.43 9.81
N ARG A 155 -13.45 9.70 9.50
CA ARG A 155 -14.03 10.12 8.21
C ARG A 155 -12.96 10.82 7.37
N CYS A 156 -12.82 10.38 6.12
CA CYS A 156 -11.77 10.80 5.19
C CYS A 156 -12.30 11.66 4.04
#